data_AF-A0A415C2X3-F1
#
_entry.id   AF-A0A415C2X3-F1
#
_cell.length_a   1.000
_cell.length_b   1.000
_cell.length_c   1.000
_cell.angle_alpha   90.00
_cell.angle_beta   90.00
_cell.angle_gamma   90.00
#
_symmetry.space_group_name_H-M   'P 1'
#
loop_
_entity.id
_entity.type
_entity.pdbx_description
1 polymer ?
#
loop_
_entity_poly.entity_id
_entity_poly.type
_entity_poly.pdbx_seq_one_letter_code
_entity_poly.pdbx_strand_id
1 'polypeptide(L)'
;MYESLISRRTILLRMSEKTSVGVKTVKLSEDTRVIYNLRTSRTIIDIIREHAEKNGGRALIPFNWIASLESMRFSGRFMLYVDDEKRAYLQGRIHAIGDHYRRGMVSSAGYTTPRGILDRKATRWVEVDQITTGVGFPLRDYILCTQEWDDDPRPLDEVIAGSRTSCMFITRKRVES
;
A
#
# COMPACT_ATOMS: atom_id res chain seq x y z
N MET A 1 0.82 -25.54 11.62
CA MET A 1 1.98 -24.63 11.77
C MET A 1 1.43 -23.30 12.27
N TYR A 2 1.66 -22.93 13.53
CA TYR A 2 1.15 -21.68 14.10
C TYR A 2 1.91 -20.51 13.46
N GLU A 3 1.25 -19.79 12.55
CA GLU A 3 1.76 -18.50 12.08
C GLU A 3 1.82 -17.53 13.27
N SER A 4 3.02 -17.01 13.56
CA SER A 4 3.21 -15.97 14.57
C SER A 4 2.29 -14.76 14.32
N LEU A 5 1.91 -14.02 15.36
CA LEU A 5 1.15 -12.76 15.21
C LEU A 5 1.82 -11.79 14.21
N ILE A 6 3.15 -11.81 14.16
CA ILE A 6 3.99 -11.02 13.23
C ILE A 6 3.70 -11.37 11.76
N SER A 7 3.59 -12.66 11.42
CA SER A 7 3.32 -13.09 10.04
C SER A 7 1.90 -12.79 9.56
N ARG A 8 0.98 -12.51 10.48
CA ARG A 8 -0.44 -12.24 10.18
C ARG A 8 -0.78 -10.77 10.03
N ARG A 9 0.03 -9.89 10.63
CA ARG A 9 -0.16 -8.44 10.55
C ARG A 9 0.19 -7.96 9.15
N THR A 10 -0.73 -7.21 8.58
CA THR A 10 -0.64 -6.66 7.23
C THR A 10 -0.60 -5.13 7.30
N ILE A 11 0.32 -4.54 6.54
CA ILE A 11 0.33 -3.10 6.26
C ILE A 11 -0.65 -2.85 5.13
N LEU A 12 -1.72 -2.12 5.40
CA LEU A 12 -2.68 -1.67 4.39
C LEU A 12 -2.41 -0.20 4.04
N LEU A 13 -2.02 0.06 2.80
CA LEU A 13 -1.96 1.39 2.20
C LEU A 13 -3.24 1.61 1.37
N ARG A 14 -4.16 2.39 1.92
CA ARG A 14 -5.36 2.89 1.24
C ARG A 14 -5.00 4.09 0.37
N MET A 15 -5.39 4.01 -0.90
CA MET A 15 -5.33 5.10 -1.86
C MET A 15 -6.73 5.48 -2.30
N SER A 16 -6.96 6.77 -2.52
CA SER A 16 -8.19 7.21 -3.18
C SER A 16 -8.05 7.06 -4.70
N GLU A 17 -9.18 6.95 -5.40
CA GLU A 17 -9.21 6.98 -6.87
C GLU A 17 -8.45 8.20 -7.43
N LYS A 18 -8.59 9.37 -6.79
CA LYS A 18 -7.93 10.63 -7.19
C LYS A 18 -6.40 10.60 -7.11
N THR A 19 -5.84 9.77 -6.23
CA THR A 19 -4.39 9.61 -6.09
C THR A 19 -3.80 8.59 -7.07
N SER A 20 -4.65 7.87 -7.81
CA SER A 20 -4.24 6.69 -8.55
C SER A 20 -3.63 7.01 -9.93
N VAL A 21 -3.77 8.23 -10.45
CA VAL A 21 -3.31 8.53 -11.81
C VAL A 21 -3.00 10.02 -12.08
N GLY A 22 -1.81 10.29 -12.63
CA GLY A 22 -1.62 11.30 -13.68
C GLY A 22 -1.87 12.78 -13.37
N VAL A 23 -1.73 13.24 -12.11
CA VAL A 23 -1.88 14.67 -11.80
C VAL A 23 -0.67 15.44 -12.34
N LYS A 24 -0.87 16.18 -13.44
CA LYS A 24 0.11 17.16 -13.93
C LYS A 24 -0.34 18.55 -13.50
N THR A 25 0.34 19.12 -12.53
CA THR A 25 0.15 20.52 -12.17
C THR A 25 1.05 21.39 -13.05
N VAL A 26 0.45 22.29 -13.82
CA VAL A 26 1.16 23.30 -14.60
C VAL A 26 0.90 24.66 -13.96
N LYS A 27 1.98 25.37 -13.60
CA LYS A 27 1.89 26.76 -13.14
C LYS A 27 1.79 27.65 -14.38
N LEU A 28 0.68 28.37 -14.52
CA LEU A 28 0.47 29.30 -15.64
C LEU A 28 0.89 30.74 -15.28
N SER A 29 0.75 31.12 -14.01
CA SER A 29 1.19 32.41 -13.46
C SER A 29 1.48 32.26 -11.96
N GLU A 30 1.84 33.33 -11.24
CA GLU A 30 2.06 33.29 -9.79
C GLU A 30 0.87 32.72 -9.01
N ASP A 31 -0.35 33.15 -9.37
CA ASP A 31 -1.57 32.78 -8.65
C ASP A 31 -2.38 31.67 -9.32
N THR A 32 -2.06 31.30 -10.58
CA THR A 32 -2.84 30.32 -11.33
C THR A 32 -2.09 29.01 -11.52
N ARG A 33 -2.71 27.92 -11.03
CA ARG A 33 -2.27 26.54 -11.27
C ARG A 33 -3.39 25.77 -11.94
N VAL A 34 -3.05 25.05 -13.01
CA VAL A 34 -3.95 24.11 -13.66
C VAL A 34 -3.55 22.71 -13.25
N ILE A 35 -4.53 21.93 -12.78
CA ILE A 35 -4.36 20.54 -12.36
C ILE A 35 -5.00 19.68 -13.44
N TYR A 36 -4.17 19.09 -14.30
CA TYR A 36 -4.65 18.10 -15.27
C TYR A 36 -4.76 16.76 -14.55
N ASN A 37 -6.00 16.28 -14.39
CA ASN A 37 -6.25 14.87 -14.09
C ASN A 37 -6.12 14.11 -15.41
N LEU A 38 -4.88 13.77 -15.79
CA LEU A 38 -4.66 12.92 -16.95
C LEU A 38 -5.25 11.56 -16.59
N ARG A 39 -6.43 11.25 -17.14
CA ARG A 39 -6.97 9.88 -17.11
C ARG A 39 -6.03 9.00 -17.92
N THR A 40 -4.95 8.52 -17.31
CA THR A 40 -4.18 7.42 -17.90
C THR A 40 -5.00 6.16 -17.68
N SER A 41 -5.07 5.30 -18.69
CA SER A 41 -5.75 4.01 -18.59
C SER A 41 -5.11 3.05 -17.59
N ARG A 42 -3.91 3.35 -17.07
CA ARG A 42 -3.17 2.50 -16.15
C ARG A 42 -3.28 3.03 -14.72
N THR A 43 -3.66 2.14 -13.80
CA THR A 43 -3.69 2.43 -12.37
C THR A 43 -2.31 2.22 -11.75
N ILE A 44 -2.09 2.71 -10.53
CA ILE A 44 -0.87 2.40 -9.76
C ILE A 44 -0.69 0.88 -9.54
N ILE A 45 -1.80 0.15 -9.39
CA ILE A 45 -1.79 -1.32 -9.27
C ILE A 45 -1.26 -1.94 -10.57
N ASP A 46 -1.70 -1.47 -11.74
CA ASP A 46 -1.20 -1.96 -13.03
C ASP A 46 0.31 -1.69 -13.18
N ILE A 47 0.77 -0.49 -12.80
CA ILE A 47 2.18 -0.12 -12.87
C ILE A 47 3.04 -1.06 -12.00
N ILE A 48 2.60 -1.34 -10.77
CA ILE A 48 3.34 -2.24 -9.87
C ILE A 48 3.27 -3.69 -10.38
N ARG A 49 2.10 -4.15 -10.86
CA ARG A 49 1.92 -5.50 -11.41
C ARG A 49 2.81 -5.75 -12.61
N GLU A 50 2.75 -4.89 -13.63
CA GLU A 50 3.58 -4.99 -14.85
C GLU A 50 5.08 -4.98 -14.50
N HIS A 51 5.47 -4.21 -13.48
CA HIS A 51 6.83 -4.20 -12.99
C HIS A 51 7.20 -5.52 -12.30
N ALA A 52 6.35 -6.01 -11.41
CA ALA A 52 6.58 -7.26 -10.69
C ALA A 52 6.69 -8.45 -11.65
N GLU A 53 5.81 -8.55 -12.66
CA GLU A 53 5.85 -9.56 -13.71
C GLU A 53 7.21 -9.62 -14.41
N LYS A 54 7.84 -8.46 -14.66
CA LYS A 54 9.17 -8.35 -15.29
C LYS A 54 10.35 -8.60 -14.34
N ASN A 55 10.11 -8.58 -13.02
CA ASN A 55 11.15 -8.69 -11.99
C ASN A 55 10.95 -9.93 -11.09
N GLY A 56 10.25 -10.95 -11.59
CA GLY A 56 10.07 -12.22 -10.88
C GLY A 56 9.11 -12.13 -9.69
N GLY A 57 8.04 -11.35 -9.82
CA GLY A 57 7.00 -11.18 -8.80
C GLY A 57 7.36 -10.21 -7.67
N ARG A 58 8.38 -9.37 -7.87
CA ARG A 58 9.00 -8.53 -6.83
C ARG A 58 8.96 -7.05 -7.17
N ALA A 59 8.82 -6.19 -6.17
CA ALA A 59 8.92 -4.74 -6.35
C ALA A 59 9.39 -4.02 -5.07
N LEU A 60 10.06 -2.88 -5.24
CA LEU A 60 10.28 -1.91 -4.18
C LEU A 60 9.22 -0.82 -4.28
N ILE A 61 8.32 -0.76 -3.30
CA ILE A 61 7.18 0.16 -3.29
C ILE A 61 7.47 1.29 -2.30
N PRO A 62 7.63 2.54 -2.75
CA PRO A 62 7.78 3.67 -1.87
C PRO A 62 6.42 4.14 -1.33
N PHE A 63 6.38 4.56 -0.06
CA PHE A 63 5.16 5.04 0.59
C PHE A 63 5.49 6.03 1.71
N ASN A 64 4.45 6.67 2.25
CA ASN A 64 4.52 7.59 3.38
C ASN A 64 3.67 7.06 4.55
N TRP A 65 4.19 7.16 5.77
CA TRP A 65 3.54 6.62 6.96
C TRP A 65 3.96 7.38 8.24
N ILE A 66 3.06 7.48 9.24
CA ILE A 66 3.27 8.24 10.49
C ILE A 66 3.77 7.39 11.69
N ALA A 67 3.38 6.11 11.82
CA ALA A 67 3.92 5.20 12.86
C ALA A 67 5.41 4.84 12.68
N SER A 68 6.00 4.23 13.71
CA SER A 68 7.42 3.87 13.76
C SER A 68 7.82 2.77 12.76
N LEU A 69 9.08 2.81 12.29
CA LEU A 69 9.66 1.75 11.45
C LEU A 69 9.63 0.39 12.15
N GLU A 70 9.86 0.38 13.45
CA GLU A 70 9.81 -0.81 14.30
C GLU A 70 8.43 -1.49 14.23
N SER A 71 7.33 -0.73 14.34
CA SER A 71 5.98 -1.28 14.22
C SER A 71 5.70 -1.91 12.86
N MET A 72 6.30 -1.38 11.79
CA MET A 72 6.14 -1.92 10.44
C MET A 72 6.93 -3.21 10.24
N ARG A 73 8.13 -3.33 10.84
CA ARG A 73 8.94 -4.56 10.82
C ARG A 73 8.21 -5.75 11.43
N PHE A 74 7.23 -5.52 12.30
CA PHE A 74 6.35 -6.55 12.84
C PHE A 74 5.17 -6.94 11.92
N SER A 75 5.28 -6.69 10.61
CA SER A 75 4.26 -7.07 9.62
C SER A 75 4.84 -8.00 8.56
N GLY A 76 4.16 -9.11 8.28
CA GLY A 76 4.58 -10.09 7.27
C GLY A 76 4.02 -9.82 5.86
N ARG A 77 2.99 -8.97 5.75
CA ARG A 77 2.30 -8.71 4.48
C ARG A 77 2.13 -7.23 4.20
N PHE A 78 2.21 -6.88 2.92
CA PHE A 78 1.92 -5.56 2.41
C PHE A 78 0.71 -5.63 1.49
N MET A 79 -0.13 -4.61 1.57
CA MET A 79 -1.32 -4.49 0.77
C MET A 79 -1.54 -3.04 0.36
N LEU A 80 -1.78 -2.83 -0.93
CA LEU A 80 -2.25 -1.56 -1.47
C LEU A 80 -3.71 -1.76 -1.87
N TYR A 81 -4.59 -0.93 -1.33
CA TYR A 81 -6.03 -0.95 -1.57
C TYR A 81 -6.46 0.37 -2.19
N VAL A 82 -7.15 0.32 -3.32
CA VAL A 82 -7.77 1.49 -3.94
C VAL A 82 -9.22 1.52 -3.52
N ASP A 83 -9.59 2.62 -2.88
CA ASP A 83 -10.95 2.88 -2.41
C ASP A 83 -11.79 3.45 -3.54
N ASP A 84 -12.10 2.59 -4.50
CA ASP A 84 -12.97 2.83 -5.65
C ASP A 84 -14.11 1.80 -5.72
N GLU A 85 -14.98 1.92 -6.72
CA GLU A 85 -16.10 0.99 -6.92
C GLU A 85 -15.64 -0.46 -7.10
N LYS A 86 -14.48 -0.67 -7.73
CA LYS A 86 -13.93 -2.01 -7.99
C LYS A 86 -13.25 -2.61 -6.77
N ARG A 87 -12.91 -1.79 -5.76
CA ARG A 87 -12.13 -2.20 -4.59
C ARG A 87 -10.87 -2.93 -5.02
N ALA A 88 -10.16 -2.35 -5.98
CA ALA A 88 -8.96 -2.94 -6.54
C ALA A 88 -7.87 -3.02 -5.46
N TYR A 89 -7.10 -4.10 -5.45
CA TYR A 89 -6.03 -4.29 -4.49
C TYR A 89 -4.84 -5.03 -5.07
N LEU A 90 -3.70 -4.81 -4.44
CA LEU A 90 -2.45 -5.52 -4.63
C LEU A 90 -1.96 -6.01 -3.27
N GLN A 91 -1.45 -7.23 -3.20
CA GLN A 91 -0.88 -7.77 -1.96
C GLN A 91 0.39 -8.59 -2.24
N GLY A 92 1.23 -8.72 -1.22
CA GLY A 92 2.40 -9.60 -1.24
C GLY A 92 3.03 -9.77 0.13
N ARG A 93 4.12 -10.54 0.18
CA ARG A 93 4.90 -10.75 1.40
C ARG A 93 5.94 -9.67 1.56
N ILE A 94 6.15 -9.21 2.78
CA ILE A 94 7.19 -8.22 3.08
C ILE A 94 8.52 -8.94 3.19
N HIS A 95 9.49 -8.52 2.38
CA HIS A 95 10.88 -8.94 2.50
C HIS A 95 11.63 -8.04 3.48
N ALA A 96 11.56 -6.72 3.25
CA ALA A 96 12.19 -5.72 4.09
C ALA A 96 11.44 -4.38 4.02
N ILE A 97 11.65 -3.54 5.02
CA ILE A 97 11.11 -2.17 5.10
C ILE A 97 12.22 -1.26 5.60
N GLY A 98 12.30 -0.06 5.04
CA GLY A 98 13.25 0.95 5.50
C GLY A 98 12.77 2.38 5.27
N ASP A 99 13.55 3.29 5.84
CA ASP A 99 13.43 4.73 5.66
C ASP A 99 14.41 5.21 4.59
N HIS A 100 14.46 6.54 4.40
CA HIS A 100 15.36 7.24 3.49
C HIS A 100 15.24 6.79 2.03
N TYR A 101 14.02 6.54 1.57
CA TYR A 101 13.77 6.24 0.17
C TYR A 101 14.36 7.33 -0.74
N ARG A 102 15.10 6.88 -1.76
CA ARG A 102 15.61 7.74 -2.83
C ARG A 102 14.91 7.36 -4.12
N ARG A 103 14.53 8.36 -4.91
CA ARG A 103 13.82 8.12 -6.17
C ARG A 103 14.65 7.25 -7.11
N GLY A 104 14.08 6.13 -7.55
CA GLY A 104 14.77 5.19 -8.44
C GLY A 104 15.80 4.31 -7.72
N MET A 105 15.70 4.20 -6.40
CA MET A 105 16.54 3.32 -5.60
C MET A 105 16.43 1.87 -6.06
N VAL A 106 17.58 1.20 -6.04
CA VAL A 106 17.70 -0.24 -6.14
C VAL A 106 18.24 -0.72 -4.80
N SER A 107 17.59 -1.72 -4.21
CA SER A 107 18.07 -2.25 -2.94
C SER A 107 19.24 -3.21 -3.11
N SER A 108 19.95 -3.49 -2.02
CA SER A 108 21.04 -4.47 -2.01
C SER A 108 20.56 -5.88 -2.40
N ALA A 109 19.30 -6.20 -2.12
CA ALA A 109 18.65 -7.46 -2.52
C ALA A 109 18.15 -7.45 -3.99
N GLY A 110 18.38 -6.37 -4.74
CA GLY A 110 18.06 -6.25 -6.16
C GLY A 110 16.62 -5.83 -6.46
N TYR A 111 15.84 -5.40 -5.47
CA TYR A 111 14.50 -4.86 -5.72
C TYR A 111 14.61 -3.48 -6.35
N THR A 112 13.76 -3.21 -7.34
CA THR A 112 13.74 -1.93 -8.04
C THR A 112 12.36 -1.28 -7.93
N THR A 113 12.32 0.05 -8.05
CA THR A 113 11.05 0.78 -8.02
C THR A 113 10.35 0.73 -9.39
N PRO A 114 9.02 0.47 -9.43
CA PRO A 114 8.23 0.60 -10.65
C PRO A 114 8.34 1.99 -11.29
N ARG A 115 8.66 2.02 -12.58
CA ARG A 115 8.67 3.26 -13.37
C ARG A 115 7.24 3.78 -13.47
N GLY A 116 6.96 4.90 -12.84
CA GLY A 116 5.63 5.52 -12.84
C GLY A 116 5.01 5.69 -11.46
N ILE A 117 5.66 5.21 -10.39
CA ILE A 117 5.27 5.63 -9.03
C ILE A 117 5.70 7.09 -8.81
N LEU A 118 4.71 7.93 -8.54
CA LEU A 118 4.81 9.40 -8.58
C LEU A 118 5.04 10.05 -7.21
N ASP A 119 5.07 9.29 -6.11
CA ASP A 119 5.28 9.91 -4.79
C ASP A 119 6.73 10.38 -4.62
N ARG A 120 6.99 11.59 -5.13
CA ARG A 120 8.27 12.31 -5.02
C ARG A 120 8.62 12.65 -3.56
N LYS A 121 7.66 12.56 -2.65
CA LYS A 121 7.82 12.88 -1.23
C LYS A 121 7.85 11.62 -0.36
N ALA A 122 7.81 10.42 -0.95
CA ALA A 122 7.94 9.20 -0.18
C ALA A 122 9.27 9.20 0.57
N THR A 123 9.20 9.02 1.89
CA THR A 123 10.38 8.91 2.75
C THR A 123 10.72 7.47 3.07
N ARG A 124 9.80 6.53 2.80
CA ARG A 124 9.92 5.10 3.16
C ARG A 124 9.74 4.18 1.98
N TRP A 125 10.14 2.94 2.16
CA TRP A 125 10.02 1.89 1.17
C TRP A 125 9.75 0.53 1.79
N VAL A 126 9.08 -0.33 1.03
CA VAL A 126 8.89 -1.74 1.33
C VAL A 126 9.28 -2.58 0.13
N GLU A 127 10.01 -3.65 0.37
CA GLU A 127 10.29 -4.71 -0.59
C GLU A 127 9.21 -5.77 -0.46
N VAL A 128 8.53 -6.05 -1.57
CA VAL A 128 7.40 -6.96 -1.60
C VAL A 128 7.67 -8.10 -2.58
N ASP A 129 7.52 -9.31 -2.06
CA ASP A 129 7.59 -10.58 -2.78
C ASP A 129 6.20 -11.10 -3.15
N GLN A 130 6.15 -11.96 -4.17
CA GLN A 130 4.95 -12.72 -4.56
C GLN A 130 3.73 -11.82 -4.77
N ILE A 131 3.94 -10.71 -5.49
CA ILE A 131 2.92 -9.71 -5.73
C ILE A 131 1.77 -10.32 -6.53
N THR A 132 0.56 -10.14 -6.02
CA THR A 132 -0.70 -10.53 -6.67
C THR A 132 -1.68 -9.36 -6.64
N THR A 133 -2.62 -9.33 -7.58
CA THR A 133 -3.62 -8.27 -7.70
C THR A 133 -5.02 -8.86 -7.79
N GLY A 134 -6.03 -8.09 -7.39
CA GLY A 134 -7.42 -8.49 -7.49
C GLY A 134 -8.38 -7.30 -7.42
N VAL A 135 -9.67 -7.62 -7.53
CA VAL A 135 -10.80 -6.69 -7.33
C VAL A 135 -11.73 -7.26 -6.26
N GLY A 136 -12.60 -6.42 -5.70
CA GLY A 136 -13.53 -6.84 -4.66
C GLY A 136 -12.83 -7.18 -3.35
N PHE A 137 -11.88 -6.35 -2.90
CA PHE A 137 -11.14 -6.60 -1.67
C PHE A 137 -12.08 -6.95 -0.49
N PRO A 138 -11.90 -8.11 0.18
CA PRO A 138 -12.86 -8.61 1.17
C PRO A 138 -12.67 -7.92 2.52
N LEU A 139 -13.04 -6.64 2.62
CA LEU A 139 -12.88 -5.81 3.82
C LEU A 139 -13.40 -6.47 5.10
N ARG A 140 -14.53 -7.19 5.02
CA ARG A 140 -15.19 -7.88 6.15
C ARG A 140 -14.36 -9.00 6.76
N ASP A 141 -13.38 -9.55 6.03
CA ASP A 141 -12.48 -10.59 6.52
C ASP A 141 -11.38 -10.02 7.43
N TYR A 142 -11.26 -8.69 7.55
CA TYR A 142 -10.17 -8.03 8.25
C TYR A 142 -10.68 -7.18 9.42
N ILE A 143 -9.82 -7.02 10.40
CA ILE A 143 -9.98 -6.11 11.54
C ILE A 143 -8.77 -5.18 11.62
N LEU A 144 -8.99 -3.99 12.17
CA LEU A 144 -7.90 -3.07 12.49
C LEU A 144 -7.07 -3.63 13.65
N CYS A 145 -5.75 -3.56 13.53
CA CYS A 145 -4.81 -3.94 14.59
C CYS A 145 -4.35 -2.68 15.32
N THR A 146 -4.86 -2.47 16.53
CA THR A 146 -4.33 -1.50 17.49
C THR A 146 -3.19 -2.11 18.30
N GLN A 147 -2.27 -1.26 18.79
CA GLN A 147 -1.22 -1.69 19.71
C GLN A 147 -1.78 -2.05 21.10
N GLU A 148 -2.90 -1.45 21.46
CA GLU A 148 -3.68 -1.80 22.65
C GLU A 148 -4.64 -2.91 22.25
N TRP A 149 -4.64 -3.97 23.05
CA TRP A 149 -5.55 -5.10 22.92
C TRP A 149 -6.95 -4.57 23.29
N ASP A 150 -7.59 -3.89 22.35
CA ASP A 150 -9.00 -3.55 22.48
C ASP A 150 -9.77 -4.87 22.54
N ASP A 151 -10.56 -5.04 23.60
CA ASP A 151 -11.50 -6.16 23.73
C ASP A 151 -12.59 -6.11 22.63
N ASP A 152 -12.68 -5.00 21.89
CA ASP A 152 -13.63 -4.79 20.79
C ASP A 152 -12.92 -4.76 19.42
N PRO A 153 -12.99 -5.86 18.63
CA PRO A 153 -12.33 -5.95 17.33
C PRO A 153 -13.03 -5.03 16.31
N ARG A 154 -12.36 -3.95 15.92
CA ARG A 154 -12.90 -2.99 14.94
C ARG A 154 -12.87 -3.54 13.50
N PRO A 155 -14.04 -3.81 12.85
CA PRO A 155 -14.11 -4.32 11.49
C PRO A 155 -13.53 -3.33 10.48
N LEU A 156 -12.76 -3.82 9.51
CA LEU A 156 -12.09 -2.94 8.56
C LEU A 156 -13.06 -2.19 7.63
N ASP A 157 -14.19 -2.78 7.26
CA ASP A 157 -15.20 -2.11 6.43
C ASP A 157 -15.81 -0.89 7.12
N GLU A 158 -16.08 -0.99 8.42
CA GLU A 158 -16.55 0.15 9.24
C GLU A 158 -15.46 1.21 9.39
N VAL A 159 -14.21 0.80 9.65
CA VAL A 159 -13.07 1.71 9.77
C VAL A 159 -12.82 2.48 8.47
N ILE A 160 -12.89 1.81 7.31
CA ILE A 160 -12.70 2.47 6.00
C ILE A 160 -13.83 3.45 5.70
N ALA A 161 -15.07 3.12 6.07
CA ALA A 161 -16.22 4.01 5.91
C ALA A 161 -16.13 5.26 6.79
N GLY A 162 -15.64 5.12 8.03
CA GLY A 162 -15.59 6.20 9.03
C GLY A 162 -14.29 7.02 9.05
N SER A 163 -13.21 6.55 8.42
CA SER A 163 -11.89 7.17 8.50
C SER A 163 -11.34 7.60 7.14
N ARG A 164 -10.44 8.59 7.14
CA ARG A 164 -9.60 8.98 5.98
C ARG A 164 -8.16 8.50 6.10
N THR A 165 -7.85 7.66 7.09
CA THR A 165 -6.51 7.13 7.30
C THR A 165 -6.04 6.39 6.04
N SER A 166 -4.93 6.85 5.47
CA SER A 166 -4.34 6.26 4.27
C SER A 166 -3.52 5.01 4.56
N CYS A 167 -3.12 4.78 5.82
CA CYS A 167 -2.28 3.65 6.16
C CYS A 167 -2.65 3.03 7.51
N MET A 168 -2.92 1.72 7.52
CA MET A 168 -3.48 0.99 8.65
C MET A 168 -2.78 -0.35 8.84
N PHE A 169 -2.69 -0.83 10.08
CA PHE A 169 -2.31 -2.20 10.35
C PHE A 169 -3.57 -3.03 10.47
N ILE A 170 -3.65 -4.14 9.75
CA ILE A 170 -4.83 -5.00 9.73
C ILE A 170 -4.42 -6.45 9.94
N THR A 171 -5.34 -7.25 10.44
CA THR A 171 -5.16 -8.70 10.57
C THR A 171 -6.39 -9.39 10.01
N ARG A 172 -6.19 -10.50 9.30
CA ARG A 172 -7.30 -11.33 8.82
C ARG A 172 -7.92 -12.07 10.01
N LYS A 173 -9.24 -11.99 10.14
CA LYS A 173 -10.04 -12.74 11.12
C LYS A 173 -9.66 -14.23 11.04
N ARG A 174 -9.52 -14.89 12.19
CA ARG A 174 -9.39 -16.36 12.21
C ARG A 174 -10.74 -16.90 11.76
N VAL A 175 -10.74 -17.75 10.74
CA VAL A 175 -11.86 -18.66 10.52
C VAL A 175 -11.68 -19.72 11.61
N GLU A 176 -12.48 -19.66 12.66
CA GLU A 176 -12.61 -20.79 13.56
C GLU A 176 -13.17 -21.95 12.73
N SER A 177 -12.42 -23.06 12.71
CA SER A 177 -12.78 -24.29 11.99
C SER A 177 -13.43 -25.24 12.97
#